data_AF-A0A938INP2-F1
#
_entry.id   AF-A0A938INP2-F1
#
_cell.length_a   1.000
_cell.length_b   1.000
_cell.length_c   1.000
_cell.angle_alpha   90.00
_cell.angle_beta   90.00
_cell.angle_gamma   90.00
#
_symmetry.space_group_name_H-M   'P 1'
#
loop_
_entity.id
_entity.type
_entity.pdbx_description
1 polymer ?
#
loop_
_entity_poly.entity_id
_entity_poly.type
_entity_poly.pdbx_seq_one_letter_code
_entity_poly.pdbx_strand_id
1 'polypeptide(L)'
;EVLSALLDSFHRMPPGSAQWTRTRVSMLVEVARQSFEVGLRASAPVVISVLLAVLILGLVSRTLPQLNILAVGFGLNGLVLLATFAVSIGAAVWIFEGGASGLIDAFRRVMEDPSATWDAVSPTGGP
;
A
#
# COMPACT_ATOMS: atom_id res chain seq x y z
N GLU A 1 7.92 8.21 -24.52
CA GLU A 1 7.21 6.96 -24.17
C GLU A 1 5.96 7.16 -23.34
N VAL A 2 6.02 7.88 -22.20
CA VAL A 2 4.84 8.13 -21.35
C VAL A 2 3.67 8.77 -22.14
N LEU A 3 3.95 9.69 -23.06
CA LEU A 3 2.92 10.30 -23.91
C LEU A 3 2.26 9.30 -24.87
N SER A 4 3.02 8.36 -25.44
CA SER A 4 2.50 7.30 -26.31
C SER A 4 1.63 6.32 -25.53
N ALA A 5 2.03 5.97 -24.30
CA ALA A 5 1.25 5.12 -23.39
C ALA A 5 -0.07 5.78 -22.96
N LEU A 6 -0.06 7.10 -22.74
CA LEU A 6 -1.28 7.87 -22.48
C LEU A 6 -2.20 7.85 -23.71
N LEU A 7 -1.66 8.09 -24.91
CA LEU A 7 -2.44 8.08 -26.16
C LEU A 7 -3.07 6.71 -26.47
N ASP A 8 -2.36 5.62 -26.16
CA ASP A 8 -2.82 4.24 -26.32
C ASP A 8 -3.90 3.89 -25.27
N SER A 9 -3.80 4.41 -24.04
CA SER A 9 -4.87 4.30 -23.03
C SER A 9 -6.19 4.93 -23.49
N PHE A 10 -6.12 6.10 -24.15
CA PHE A 10 -7.31 6.76 -24.70
C PHE A 10 -7.93 6.02 -25.89
N HIS A 11 -7.13 5.29 -26.69
CA HIS A 11 -7.66 4.41 -27.74
C HIS A 11 -8.36 3.18 -27.16
N ARG A 12 -7.82 2.59 -26.08
CA ARG A 12 -8.41 1.42 -25.41
C ARG A 12 -9.64 1.77 -24.57
N MET A 13 -9.74 3.01 -24.09
CA MET A 13 -10.86 3.48 -23.29
C MET A 13 -11.40 4.83 -23.80
N PRO A 14 -12.20 4.82 -24.89
CA PRO A 14 -12.75 6.03 -25.47
C PRO A 14 -13.61 6.83 -24.46
N PRO A 15 -13.46 8.16 -24.39
CA PRO A 15 -14.33 8.99 -23.56
C PRO A 15 -15.77 8.86 -24.05
N GLY A 16 -16.67 8.37 -23.19
CA GLY A 16 -18.10 8.16 -23.51
C GLY A 16 -18.54 6.71 -23.68
N SER A 17 -17.63 5.74 -23.80
CA SER A 17 -17.97 4.29 -23.82
C SER A 17 -17.76 3.58 -22.47
N ALA A 18 -17.55 4.35 -21.39
CA ALA A 18 -17.38 3.85 -20.04
C ALA A 18 -18.70 3.26 -19.51
N GLN A 19 -19.00 2.04 -19.95
CA GLN A 19 -20.08 1.26 -19.38
C GLN A 19 -19.61 0.74 -18.01
N TRP A 20 -20.36 1.06 -16.97
CA TRP A 20 -20.15 0.54 -15.61
C TRP A 20 -20.52 -0.94 -15.57
N THR A 21 -19.67 -1.78 -16.14
CA THR A 21 -19.81 -3.24 -16.06
C THR A 21 -19.42 -3.71 -14.67
N ARG A 22 -20.14 -4.69 -14.13
CA ARG A 22 -19.89 -5.31 -12.81
C ARG A 22 -18.40 -5.67 -12.60
N THR A 23 -17.72 -6.13 -13.65
CA THR A 23 -16.29 -6.48 -13.65
C THR A 23 -15.35 -5.29 -13.38
N ARG A 24 -15.66 -4.09 -13.89
CA ARG A 24 -14.82 -2.90 -13.64
C ARG A 24 -15.00 -2.38 -12.23
N VAL A 25 -16.24 -2.40 -11.73
CA VAL A 25 -16.55 -2.04 -10.34
C VAL A 25 -15.88 -3.01 -9.38
N SER A 26 -15.92 -4.33 -9.65
CA SER A 26 -15.24 -5.31 -8.80
C SER A 26 -13.72 -5.14 -8.81
N MET A 27 -13.10 -4.81 -9.95
CA MET A 27 -11.67 -4.48 -9.97
C MET A 27 -11.34 -3.24 -9.14
N LEU A 28 -12.13 -2.17 -9.25
CA LEU A 28 -11.91 -0.96 -8.46
C LEU A 28 -12.05 -1.23 -6.95
N VAL A 29 -13.05 -2.02 -6.56
CA VAL A 29 -13.25 -2.45 -5.18
C VAL A 29 -12.09 -3.32 -4.70
N GLU A 30 -11.58 -4.23 -5.54
CA GLU A 30 -10.45 -5.08 -5.18
C GLU A 30 -9.17 -4.26 -4.98
N VAL A 31 -8.89 -3.31 -5.87
CA VAL A 31 -7.75 -2.39 -5.73
C VAL A 31 -7.89 -1.53 -4.47
N ALA A 32 -9.09 -1.03 -4.18
CA ALA A 32 -9.37 -0.27 -2.96
C ALA A 32 -9.18 -1.14 -1.72
N ARG A 33 -9.65 -2.39 -1.74
CA ARG A 33 -9.50 -3.36 -0.65
C ARG A 33 -8.02 -3.63 -0.37
N GLN A 34 -7.25 -3.96 -1.39
CA GLN A 34 -5.82 -4.23 -1.24
C GLN A 34 -5.05 -3.00 -0.72
N SER A 35 -5.35 -1.82 -1.26
CA SER A 35 -4.74 -0.57 -0.81
C SER A 35 -5.09 -0.26 0.64
N PHE A 36 -6.34 -0.48 1.05
CA PHE A 36 -6.80 -0.27 2.42
C PHE A 36 -6.15 -1.27 3.38
N GLU A 37 -6.06 -2.54 3.02
CA GLU A 37 -5.43 -3.58 3.84
C GLU A 37 -3.94 -3.27 4.09
N VAL A 38 -3.22 -2.90 3.03
CA VAL A 38 -1.81 -2.52 3.12
C VAL A 38 -1.64 -1.25 3.95
N GLY A 39 -2.45 -0.22 3.69
CA GLY A 39 -2.41 1.04 4.44
C GLY A 39 -2.72 0.85 5.92
N LEU A 40 -3.72 0.04 6.24
CA LEU A 40 -4.12 -0.26 7.62
C LEU A 40 -3.00 -1.01 8.35
N ARG A 41 -2.44 -2.05 7.73
CA ARG A 41 -1.35 -2.84 8.32
C ARG A 41 -0.07 -2.00 8.49
N ALA A 42 0.21 -1.09 7.56
CA ALA A 42 1.34 -0.17 7.65
C ALA A 42 1.16 0.87 8.77
N SER A 43 -0.07 1.36 8.97
CA SER A 43 -0.40 2.35 10.02
C SER A 43 -0.55 1.74 11.42
N ALA A 44 -0.86 0.45 11.52
CA ALA A 44 -1.09 -0.26 12.78
C ALA A 44 -0.05 0.01 13.89
N PRO A 45 1.28 -0.12 13.65
CA PRO A 45 2.27 0.14 14.69
C PRO A 45 2.27 1.60 15.18
N VAL A 46 2.07 2.57 14.27
CA VAL A 46 2.00 3.99 14.61
C VAL A 46 0.77 4.29 15.45
N VAL A 47 -0.39 3.79 15.04
CA VAL A 47 -1.65 3.99 15.76
C VAL A 47 -1.58 3.39 17.17
N ILE A 48 -1.07 2.16 17.30
CA ILE A 48 -0.92 1.50 18.61
C ILE A 48 0.03 2.29 19.52
N SER A 49 1.15 2.75 18.98
CA SER A 49 2.15 3.52 19.70
C SER A 49 1.58 4.84 20.26
N VAL A 50 0.87 5.60 19.42
CA VAL A 50 0.21 6.85 19.82
C VAL A 50 -0.92 6.60 20.82
N LEU A 51 -1.73 5.55 20.60
CA LEU A 51 -2.81 5.18 21.51
C LEU A 51 -2.26 4.86 22.91
N LEU A 52 -1.17 4.09 22.98
CA LEU A 52 -0.47 3.78 24.23
C LEU A 52 0.09 5.05 24.89
N ALA A 53 0.73 5.94 24.13
CA ALA A 53 1.26 7.19 24.66
C ALA A 53 0.16 8.06 25.29
N VAL A 54 -0.99 8.18 24.62
CA VAL A 54 -2.16 8.90 25.15
C VAL A 54 -2.72 8.22 26.41
N LEU A 55 -2.76 6.89 26.44
CA LEU A 55 -3.24 6.12 27.59
C LEU A 55 -2.33 6.30 28.82
N ILE A 56 -1.02 6.23 28.61
CA ILE A 56 0.01 6.47 29.64
C ILE A 56 -0.11 7.90 30.15
N LEU A 57 -0.21 8.88 29.26
CA LEU A 57 -0.35 10.29 29.64
C LEU A 57 -1.64 10.53 30.43
N GLY A 58 -2.74 9.89 30.02
CA GLY A 58 -4.01 9.91 30.75
C GLY A 58 -3.87 9.33 32.16
N LEU A 59 -3.13 8.24 32.33
CA LEU A 59 -2.86 7.65 33.63
C LEU A 59 -1.97 8.56 34.50
N VAL A 60 -0.93 9.14 33.92
CA VAL A 60 -0.03 10.10 34.59
C VAL A 60 -0.77 11.37 35.01
N SER A 61 -1.75 11.83 34.23
CA SER A 61 -2.57 13.00 34.57
C SER A 61 -3.32 12.82 35.91
N ARG A 62 -3.67 11.58 36.25
CA ARG A 62 -4.37 11.23 37.48
C ARG A 62 -3.43 11.15 38.69
N THR A 63 -2.16 10.78 38.48
CA THR A 63 -1.17 10.66 39.56
C THR A 63 -0.43 11.96 39.83
N LEU A 64 -0.17 12.78 38.80
CA LEU A 64 0.54 14.06 38.89
C LEU A 64 -0.30 15.21 38.33
N PRO A 65 -1.35 15.66 39.05
CA PRO A 65 -2.30 16.67 38.57
C PRO A 65 -1.69 18.07 38.37
N GLN A 66 -0.47 18.28 38.88
CA GLN A 66 0.26 19.56 38.76
C GLN A 66 1.09 19.67 37.47
N LEU A 67 1.29 18.58 36.74
CA LEU A 67 2.00 18.63 35.45
C LEU A 67 1.09 19.24 34.38
N ASN A 68 1.64 20.16 33.58
CA ASN A 68 0.97 20.66 32.39
C ASN A 68 0.90 19.53 31.33
N ILE A 69 -0.17 18.74 31.42
CA ILE A 69 -0.43 17.60 30.54
C ILE A 69 -0.48 18.00 29.07
N LEU A 70 -0.88 19.25 28.75
CA LEU A 70 -0.84 19.73 27.37
C LEU A 70 0.60 19.85 26.87
N ALA A 71 1.48 20.51 27.63
CA ALA A 71 2.89 20.66 27.24
C ALA A 71 3.63 19.31 27.19
N VAL A 72 3.44 18.46 28.20
CA VAL A 72 4.07 17.13 28.27
C VAL A 72 3.49 16.20 27.20
N GLY A 73 2.19 16.29 26.94
CA GLY A 73 1.50 15.46 25.95
C GLY A 73 1.90 15.76 24.52
N PHE A 74 2.03 17.04 24.14
CA PHE A 74 2.53 17.40 22.82
C PHE A 74 3.99 16.94 22.63
N GLY A 75 4.84 17.13 23.64
CA GLY A 75 6.24 16.69 23.59
C GLY A 75 6.40 15.18 23.47
N LEU A 76 5.74 14.42 24.35
CA LEU A 76 5.82 12.95 24.34
C LEU A 76 5.18 12.34 23.10
N ASN A 77 3.98 12.78 22.70
CA ASN A 77 3.36 12.26 21.48
C ASN A 77 4.23 12.57 20.26
N GLY A 78 4.84 13.76 20.18
CA GLY A 78 5.76 14.11 19.10
C GLY A 78 6.97 13.17 19.03
N LEU A 79 7.63 12.90 20.16
CA LEU A 79 8.76 11.97 20.22
C LEU A 79 8.37 10.54 19.84
N VAL A 80 7.24 10.06 20.35
CA VAL A 80 6.71 8.72 20.04
C VAL A 80 6.40 8.61 18.55
N LEU A 81 5.77 9.63 17.96
CA LEU A 81 5.47 9.67 16.54
C LEU A 81 6.75 9.64 15.71
N LEU A 82 7.73 10.49 16.04
CA LEU A 82 9.00 10.56 15.33
C LEU A 82 9.79 9.25 15.40
N ALA A 83 9.88 8.64 16.59
CA ALA A 83 10.57 7.38 16.79
C ALA A 83 9.88 6.25 16.01
N THR A 84 8.55 6.16 16.11
CA THR A 84 7.80 5.11 15.40
C THR A 84 7.88 5.31 13.89
N PHE A 85 7.88 6.56 13.43
CA PHE A 85 8.01 6.89 12.00
C PHE A 85 9.39 6.51 11.46
N ALA A 86 10.46 6.79 12.19
CA ALA A 86 11.82 6.37 11.82
C ALA A 86 11.93 4.85 11.70
N VAL A 87 11.34 4.11 12.65
CA VAL A 87 11.27 2.64 12.60
C VAL A 87 10.43 2.16 11.43
N SER A 88 9.27 2.78 11.16
CA SER A 88 8.40 2.44 10.03
C SER A 88 9.09 2.66 8.69
N ILE A 89 9.89 3.72 8.52
CA ILE A 89 10.67 3.94 7.30
C ILE A 89 11.69 2.82 7.11
N GLY A 90 12.43 2.46 8.16
CA GLY A 90 13.38 1.34 8.11
C GLY A 90 12.70 0.02 7.74
N ALA A 91 11.54 -0.26 8.33
CA ALA A 91 10.73 -1.43 8.01
C ALA A 91 10.21 -1.41 6.56
N ALA A 92 9.83 -0.23 6.04
CA ALA A 92 9.38 -0.09 4.66
C ALA A 92 10.50 -0.41 3.66
N VAL A 93 11.74 0.02 3.93
CA VAL A 93 12.91 -0.34 3.11
C VAL A 93 13.12 -1.86 3.10
N TRP A 94 13.03 -2.50 4.27
CA TRP A 94 13.17 -3.95 4.40
C TRP A 94 12.09 -4.73 3.64
N ILE A 95 10.84 -4.24 3.68
CA ILE A 95 9.72 -4.80 2.89
C ILE A 95 9.94 -4.59 1.39
N PHE A 96 10.49 -3.45 1.00
CA PHE A 96 10.68 -3.11 -0.42
C PHE A 96 11.67 -4.05 -1.11
N GLU A 97 12.73 -4.49 -0.42
CA GLU A 97 13.64 -5.52 -0.95
C GLU A 97 12.92 -6.85 -1.23
N GLY A 98 12.03 -7.27 -0.32
CA GLY A 98 11.20 -8.47 -0.51
C GLY A 98 10.17 -8.33 -1.64
N GLY A 99 9.58 -7.15 -1.81
CA GLY A 99 8.61 -6.88 -2.88
C GLY A 99 9.26 -6.71 -4.25
N ALA A 100 10.41 -6.03 -4.31
CA ALA A 100 11.15 -5.80 -5.55
C ALA A 100 11.68 -7.11 -6.12
N SER A 101 12.22 -8.00 -5.27
CA SER A 101 12.67 -9.33 -5.70
C SER A 101 11.52 -10.17 -6.27
N GLY A 102 10.35 -10.16 -5.64
CA GLY A 102 9.16 -10.85 -6.17
C GLY A 102 8.68 -10.33 -7.54
N LEU A 103 8.70 -9.01 -7.75
CA LEU A 103 8.36 -8.40 -9.04
C LEU A 103 9.42 -8.70 -10.12
N ILE A 104 10.70 -8.66 -9.74
CA ILE A 104 11.82 -9.01 -10.62
C ILE A 104 11.74 -10.49 -11.02
N ASP A 105 11.39 -11.38 -10.11
CA ASP A 105 11.23 -12.81 -10.38
C ASP A 105 10.01 -13.08 -11.27
N ALA A 106 8.90 -12.36 -11.07
CA ALA A 106 7.74 -12.44 -11.95
C ALA A 106 8.07 -11.96 -13.37
N PHE A 107 8.81 -10.86 -13.49
CA PHE A 107 9.26 -10.33 -14.78
C PHE A 107 10.25 -11.27 -15.46
N ARG A 108 11.19 -11.83 -14.69
CA ARG A 108 12.16 -12.83 -15.16
C ARG A 108 11.45 -14.08 -15.67
N ARG A 109 10.42 -14.60 -14.98
CA ARG A 109 9.64 -15.78 -15.41
C ARG A 109 8.92 -15.56 -16.74
N VAL A 110 8.35 -14.37 -16.95
CA VAL A 110 7.72 -14.01 -18.23
C VAL A 110 8.74 -13.88 -19.37
N MET A 111 9.97 -13.47 -19.05
CA MET A 111 11.03 -13.32 -20.02
C MET A 111 11.76 -14.63 -20.34
N GLU A 112 11.90 -15.52 -19.36
CA GLU A 112 12.56 -16.83 -19.50
C GLU A 112 11.67 -17.88 -20.16
N ASP A 113 10.33 -17.74 -20.13
CA ASP A 113 9.42 -18.60 -20.90
C ASP A 113 8.32 -17.82 -21.66
N PRO A 114 8.66 -17.23 -22.82
CA PRO A 114 7.69 -16.57 -23.70
C PRO A 114 6.74 -17.55 -24.42
N SER A 115 7.11 -18.83 -24.51
CA SER A 115 6.43 -19.86 -25.33
C SER A 115 5.25 -20.53 -24.62
N ALA A 116 5.29 -20.70 -23.30
CA ALA A 116 4.20 -21.38 -22.57
C ALA A 116 2.84 -20.67 -22.66
N THR A 117 2.83 -19.38 -23.00
CA THR A 117 1.58 -18.61 -23.16
C THR A 117 0.95 -18.73 -24.55
N TRP A 118 1.73 -19.01 -25.60
CA TRP A 118 1.23 -19.15 -26.98
C TRP A 118 0.61 -20.52 -27.26
N ASP A 119 1.02 -21.56 -26.54
CA ASP A 119 0.43 -22.91 -26.63
C ASP A 119 -0.91 -23.02 -25.90
N ALA A 120 -1.16 -22.17 -24.90
CA ALA A 120 -2.42 -22.17 -24.13
C ALA A 120 -3.54 -21.32 -24.78
N VAL A 121 -3.19 -20.41 -25.71
CA VAL A 121 -4.11 -19.43 -26.31
C VAL A 121 -4.42 -19.70 -27.79
N SER A 122 -3.75 -20.65 -28.44
CA SER A 122 -3.97 -20.96 -29.86
C SER A 122 -5.22 -21.85 -30.08
N PRO A 123 -6.31 -21.35 -30.73
CA PRO A 123 -7.53 -22.13 -30.99
C PRO A 123 -7.55 -22.83 -32.36
N THR A 124 -6.45 -22.87 -33.11
CA THR A 124 -6.37 -23.45 -34.47
C THR A 124 -4.97 -24.01 -34.65
N GLY A 125 -4.73 -25.31 -34.78
CA GLY A 125 -5.28 -26.25 -35.76
C GLY A 125 -4.09 -26.81 -36.54
N GLY A 126 -3.98 -28.14 -36.64
CA GLY A 126 -2.88 -28.87 -37.28
C GLY A 126 -2.61 -28.44 -38.74
N PRO A 127 -1.54 -28.99 -39.33
CA PRO A 127 -1.70 -30.33 -39.91
C PRO A 127 -0.78 -31.41 -39.32
#